data_AF-A0A831URT1-F1
#
_entry.id   AF-A0A831URT1-F1
#
_cell.length_a   1.000
_cell.length_b   1.000
_cell.length_c   1.000
_cell.angle_alpha   90.00
_cell.angle_beta   90.00
_cell.angle_gamma   90.00
#
_symmetry.space_group_name_H-M   'P 1'
#
loop_
_entity.id
_entity.type
_entity.pdbx_description
1 polymer ?
#
loop_
_entity_poly.entity_id
_entity_poly.type
_entity_poly.pdbx_seq_one_letter_code
_entity_poly.pdbx_strand_id
1 'polypeptide(L)'
;MRQFRFGIYNRDFDRIDESQDFLEEHCLQRLGNKSPAVMVAAEAFDPDWFGSLPGSMQFYLLNHVLRYSIASLTHYQPVIAYLEDERNLTVSPDEQVPFHRLLAGYYILQGRFEDLGGLLARHEDSFKASGFAGTLAFLQHDNESAFNLYKKDMDQLHEFFGGQEAFFFGLPGLFCVFSLLERNHPGDREAVQRHIAAALARFKDSQEEVPYLFVQAMVVALDNELPDMGVLTEHLKADNRSITRFLAVLCLYWMGVEVPADFTRELIRMHDRAAAEGFLWLAMESAFLLEALGVETEKYGPAAEKIRAQIGGRSIVSIAEPENSWKHSLQELISISSTVREQEKNVRLVWLVNFKDDSLHLLPKEQKRKASGSWSKGRAVSLSRLAESGNIEYLTEQDREICAALHQVGDPAGRNGGYVFDPEKALPALVGHPLVFLEKSPKTPVEIVAGEPELLVEQQDDFLYIAFTKDIGEGNVAVWQETPVRFKVIRIDDNHRRVAGITGRKGLRVPLSASRQVLDAIGKIASFMTVHSSVGVDIENQDVELVEADPTIHLHFIPYGSGFRLEMFVQPFPQGGPY
;
A
#
# COMPACT_ATOMS: atom_id res chain seq x y z
N MET A 1 23.17 43.34 9.52
CA MET A 1 24.07 42.64 10.49
C MET A 1 24.54 43.48 11.67
N ARG A 2 25.25 44.61 11.49
CA ARG A 2 25.71 45.42 12.64
C ARG A 2 24.58 45.90 13.55
N GLN A 3 23.48 46.38 12.94
CA GLN A 3 22.31 46.86 13.68
C GLN A 3 21.62 45.72 14.46
N PHE A 4 21.43 44.57 13.81
CA PHE A 4 20.93 43.35 14.44
C PHE A 4 21.74 42.92 15.68
N ARG A 5 23.08 42.89 15.58
CA ARG A 5 23.96 42.59 16.74
C ARG A 5 23.79 43.61 17.86
N PHE A 6 23.68 44.90 17.53
CA PHE A 6 23.41 45.92 18.54
C PHE A 6 22.05 45.75 19.20
N GLY A 7 21.02 45.34 18.45
CA GLY A 7 19.71 45.01 19.00
C GLY A 7 19.82 43.92 20.06
N ILE A 8 20.52 42.82 19.75
CA ILE A 8 20.75 41.71 20.70
C ILE A 8 21.50 42.19 21.95
N TYR A 9 22.63 42.87 21.78
CA TYR A 9 23.46 43.32 22.91
C TYR A 9 22.76 44.36 23.79
N ASN A 10 21.92 45.22 23.20
CA ASN A 10 21.17 46.25 23.92
C ASN A 10 19.78 45.78 24.37
N ARG A 11 19.39 44.54 24.03
CA ARG A 11 18.09 43.94 24.38
C ARG A 11 16.90 44.69 23.79
N ASP A 12 17.07 45.18 22.57
CA ASP A 12 16.13 46.04 21.84
C ASP A 12 15.46 45.21 20.74
N PHE A 13 14.27 44.66 21.05
CA PHE A 13 13.52 43.81 20.12
C PHE A 13 13.04 44.56 18.88
N ASP A 14 12.60 45.82 19.01
CA ASP A 14 12.16 46.63 17.88
C ASP A 14 13.29 46.76 16.85
N ARG A 15 14.51 47.03 17.32
CA ARG A 15 15.69 47.11 16.46
C ARG A 15 16.11 45.77 15.87
N ILE A 16 15.89 44.67 16.59
CA ILE A 16 16.13 43.31 16.09
C ILE A 16 15.18 43.04 14.92
N ASP A 17 13.89 43.30 15.09
CA ASP A 17 12.85 43.05 14.10
C ASP A 17 13.06 43.91 12.85
N GLU A 18 13.24 45.23 13.01
CA GLU A 18 13.55 46.13 11.87
C GLU A 18 14.81 45.69 11.10
N SER A 19 15.83 45.26 11.84
CA SER A 19 17.07 44.77 11.22
C SER A 19 16.89 43.42 10.54
N GLN A 20 16.04 42.56 11.09
CA GLN A 20 15.77 41.23 10.54
C GLN A 20 15.01 41.36 9.23
N ASP A 21 13.91 42.14 9.21
CA ASP A 21 13.10 42.38 8.02
C ASP A 21 13.97 42.89 6.86
N PHE A 22 14.81 43.91 7.13
CA PHE A 22 15.75 44.43 6.14
C PHE A 22 16.73 43.37 5.61
N LEU A 23 17.23 42.50 6.50
CA LEU A 23 18.20 41.47 6.12
C LEU A 23 17.55 40.36 5.29
N GLU A 24 16.33 39.96 5.65
CA GLU A 24 15.56 38.94 4.94
C GLU A 24 15.13 39.45 3.55
N GLU A 25 14.67 40.70 3.45
CA GLU A 25 14.23 41.28 2.18
C GLU A 25 15.38 41.57 1.20
N HIS A 26 16.50 42.09 1.70
CA HIS A 26 17.54 42.65 0.81
C HIS A 26 18.87 41.92 0.81
N CYS A 27 19.14 41.06 1.80
CA CYS A 27 20.48 40.52 2.04
C CYS A 27 20.56 38.99 2.17
N LEU A 28 19.43 38.28 2.16
CA LEU A 28 19.36 36.85 2.47
C LEU A 28 20.32 35.99 1.63
N GLN A 29 20.37 36.23 0.31
CA GLN A 29 21.30 35.53 -0.58
C GLN A 29 22.77 35.79 -0.26
N ARG A 30 23.11 37.04 0.13
CA ARG A 30 24.49 37.43 0.50
C ARG A 30 24.92 36.82 1.84
N LEU A 31 23.97 36.46 2.69
CA LEU A 31 24.19 35.77 3.95
C LEU A 31 24.19 34.24 3.79
N GLY A 32 24.12 33.71 2.56
CA GLY A 32 24.03 32.28 2.30
C GLY A 32 22.73 31.66 2.83
N ASN A 33 21.65 32.43 2.84
CA ASN A 33 20.34 32.08 3.40
C ASN A 33 20.37 31.72 4.90
N LYS A 34 21.42 32.13 5.64
CA LYS A 34 21.50 31.95 7.09
C LYS A 34 20.66 32.99 7.81
N SER A 35 19.96 32.54 8.86
CA SER A 35 19.32 33.47 9.79
C SER A 35 20.38 34.34 10.47
N PRO A 36 20.16 35.66 10.62
CA PRO A 36 21.07 36.54 11.35
C PRO A 36 21.34 36.06 12.78
N ALA A 37 20.36 35.42 13.43
CA ALA A 37 20.51 34.83 14.77
C ALA A 37 21.57 33.73 14.80
N VAL A 38 21.65 32.89 13.76
CA VAL A 38 22.66 31.80 13.66
C VAL A 38 24.08 32.35 13.62
N MET A 39 24.29 33.44 12.87
CA MET A 39 25.61 34.09 12.76
C MET A 39 26.07 34.78 14.05
N VAL A 40 25.15 35.01 14.99
CA VAL A 40 25.46 35.66 16.27
C VAL A 40 25.53 34.63 17.39
N ALA A 41 24.61 33.67 17.40
CA ALA A 41 24.37 32.78 18.53
C ALA A 41 24.71 31.31 18.27
N ALA A 42 25.20 30.91 17.08
CA ALA A 42 25.49 29.50 16.81
C ALA A 42 26.88 29.24 16.20
N GLU A 43 27.35 30.08 15.27
CA GLU A 43 28.66 29.86 14.60
C GLU A 43 29.87 30.02 15.53
N ALA A 44 29.73 30.85 16.57
CA ALA A 44 30.72 31.03 17.63
C ALA A 44 30.00 31.06 18.99
N PHE A 45 29.34 29.94 19.32
CA PHE A 45 28.55 29.84 20.53
C PHE A 45 29.42 29.98 21.80
N ASP A 46 29.02 30.92 22.66
CA ASP A 46 29.61 31.16 23.97
C ASP A 46 28.50 31.00 25.03
N PRO A 47 28.52 29.92 25.84
CA PRO A 47 27.46 29.63 26.80
C PRO A 47 27.39 30.66 27.93
N ASP A 48 28.52 31.26 28.34
CA ASP A 48 28.56 32.23 29.44
C ASP A 48 27.94 33.56 28.99
N TRP A 49 28.32 34.01 27.79
CA TRP A 49 27.69 35.19 27.20
C TRP A 49 26.19 34.95 26.96
N PHE A 50 25.83 33.80 26.40
CA PHE A 50 24.43 33.49 26.08
C PHE A 50 23.57 33.43 27.35
N GLY A 51 24.05 32.80 28.42
CA GLY A 51 23.37 32.74 29.71
C GLY A 51 23.21 34.09 30.41
N SER A 52 24.02 35.09 30.05
CA SER A 52 23.87 36.46 30.56
C SER A 52 22.69 37.24 29.94
N LEU A 53 22.10 36.72 28.86
CA LEU A 53 20.97 37.34 28.17
C LEU A 53 19.66 37.09 28.93
N PRO A 54 18.67 38.00 28.83
CA PRO A 54 17.33 37.74 29.37
C PRO A 54 16.70 36.50 28.75
N GLY A 55 15.87 35.79 29.51
CA GLY A 55 15.21 34.56 29.06
C GLY A 55 14.44 34.70 27.74
N SER A 56 13.76 35.83 27.53
CA SER A 56 13.07 36.11 26.26
C SER A 56 14.02 36.20 25.06
N MET A 57 15.21 36.76 25.26
CA MET A 57 16.26 36.84 24.22
C MET A 57 16.88 35.47 23.97
N GLN A 58 17.13 34.70 25.03
CA GLN A 58 17.61 33.32 24.91
C GLN A 58 16.62 32.47 24.11
N PHE A 59 15.33 32.54 24.44
CA PHE A 59 14.30 31.81 23.70
C PHE A 59 14.22 32.25 22.23
N TYR A 60 14.20 33.55 21.96
CA TYR A 60 14.20 34.09 20.60
C TYR A 60 15.38 33.53 19.79
N LEU A 61 16.60 33.63 20.31
CA LEU A 61 17.80 33.15 19.61
C LEU A 61 17.79 31.63 19.42
N LEU A 62 17.47 30.86 20.47
CA LEU A 62 17.38 29.40 20.38
C LEU A 62 16.34 28.96 19.36
N ASN A 63 15.14 29.56 19.39
CA ASN A 63 14.07 29.26 18.45
C ASN A 63 14.52 29.50 17.01
N HIS A 64 15.14 30.66 16.70
CA HIS A 64 15.65 30.94 15.36
C HIS A 64 16.79 30.01 14.94
N VAL A 65 17.72 29.69 15.84
CA VAL A 65 18.82 28.76 15.56
C VAL A 65 18.29 27.35 15.28
N LEU A 66 17.37 26.84 16.10
CA LEU A 66 16.83 25.49 15.94
C LEU A 66 15.92 25.39 14.71
N ARG A 67 15.09 26.39 14.42
CA ARG A 67 14.31 26.43 13.17
C ARG A 67 15.23 26.41 11.94
N TYR A 68 16.31 27.18 11.94
CA TYR A 68 17.30 27.14 10.87
C TYR A 68 18.04 25.78 10.80
N SER A 69 18.43 25.24 11.96
CA SER A 69 19.10 23.94 12.09
C SER A 69 18.26 22.83 11.45
N ILE A 70 16.96 22.81 11.71
CA ILE A 70 16.01 21.85 11.15
C ILE A 70 15.78 22.11 9.65
N ALA A 71 15.56 23.37 9.25
CA ALA A 71 15.30 23.71 7.85
C ALA A 71 16.47 23.35 6.92
N SER A 72 17.70 23.61 7.38
CA SER A 72 18.94 23.41 6.64
C SER A 72 19.67 22.09 6.94
N LEU A 73 19.15 21.29 7.88
CA LEU A 73 19.79 20.09 8.40
C LEU A 73 21.26 20.34 8.75
N THR A 74 21.49 21.28 9.66
CA THR A 74 22.83 21.62 10.15
C THR A 74 22.80 21.60 11.67
N HIS A 75 23.58 20.71 12.28
CA HIS A 75 23.49 20.45 13.72
C HIS A 75 24.46 21.34 14.51
N TYR A 76 23.94 22.15 15.42
CA TYR A 76 24.72 23.04 16.28
C TYR A 76 24.88 22.43 17.68
N GLN A 77 25.71 21.39 17.79
CA GLN A 77 25.84 20.60 19.01
C GLN A 77 26.11 21.43 20.29
N PRO A 78 26.95 22.50 20.29
CA PRO A 78 27.13 23.32 21.49
C PRO A 78 25.86 24.03 21.95
N VAL A 79 25.01 24.46 21.00
CA VAL A 79 23.74 25.14 21.29
C VAL A 79 22.71 24.14 21.84
N ILE A 80 22.65 22.93 21.27
CA ILE A 80 21.77 21.87 21.75
C ILE A 80 22.19 21.42 23.16
N ALA A 81 23.48 21.17 23.38
CA ALA A 81 24.01 20.82 24.70
C ALA A 81 23.71 21.89 25.76
N TYR A 82 23.71 23.17 25.39
CA TYR A 82 23.29 24.25 26.29
C TYR A 82 21.82 24.15 26.67
N LEU A 83 20.93 23.88 25.70
CA LEU A 83 19.50 23.72 25.92
C LEU A 83 19.15 22.44 26.70
N GLU A 84 19.94 21.38 26.55
CA GLU A 84 19.78 20.12 27.30
C GLU A 84 20.15 20.26 28.79
N ASP A 85 21.06 21.18 29.12
CA ASP A 85 21.47 21.42 30.50
C ASP A 85 20.48 22.35 31.21
N GLU A 86 19.57 21.75 31.98
CA GLU A 86 18.51 22.44 32.74
C GLU A 86 19.04 23.57 33.65
N ARG A 87 20.31 23.50 34.07
CA ARG A 87 20.92 24.56 34.91
C ARG A 87 21.07 25.90 34.18
N ASN A 88 21.07 25.87 32.86
CA ASN A 88 21.15 27.07 32.02
C ASN A 88 19.80 27.78 31.88
N LEU A 89 18.68 27.10 32.18
CA LEU A 89 17.34 27.67 32.10
C LEU A 89 16.98 28.38 33.40
N THR A 90 17.46 29.60 33.57
CA THR A 90 17.25 30.39 34.80
C THR A 90 15.89 31.10 34.89
N VAL A 91 15.01 30.88 33.91
CA VAL A 91 13.65 31.45 33.88
C VAL A 91 12.70 30.66 34.80
N SER A 92 11.53 31.24 35.12
CA SER A 92 10.55 30.55 35.96
C SER A 92 10.02 29.27 35.30
N PRO A 93 9.53 28.27 36.07
CA PRO A 93 9.03 27.01 35.49
C PRO A 93 8.00 27.19 34.36
N ASP A 94 7.08 28.14 34.49
CA ASP A 94 6.07 28.44 33.46
C ASP A 94 6.70 29.00 32.17
N GLU A 95 7.80 29.73 32.29
CA GLU A 95 8.56 30.29 31.17
C GLU A 95 9.52 29.26 30.52
N GLN A 96 9.78 28.12 31.17
CA GLN A 96 10.60 27.04 30.61
C GLN A 96 9.83 26.20 29.58
N VAL A 97 8.49 26.23 29.61
CA VAL A 97 7.61 25.43 28.74
C VAL A 97 8.00 25.50 27.25
N PRO A 98 8.24 26.68 26.65
CA PRO A 98 8.63 26.77 25.24
C PRO A 98 10.00 26.15 24.95
N PHE A 99 10.95 26.21 25.89
CA PHE A 99 12.28 25.61 25.75
C PHE A 99 12.19 24.08 25.71
N HIS A 100 11.43 23.50 26.64
CA HIS A 100 11.20 22.05 26.69
C HIS A 100 10.52 21.55 25.41
N ARG A 101 9.50 22.26 24.91
CA ARG A 101 8.81 21.88 23.66
C ARG A 101 9.69 22.03 22.42
N LEU A 102 10.57 23.03 22.39
CA LEU A 102 11.54 23.22 21.32
C LEU A 102 12.55 22.05 21.30
N LEU A 103 13.09 21.67 22.45
CA LEU A 103 14.00 20.52 22.59
C LEU A 103 13.31 19.20 22.22
N ALA A 104 12.06 19.01 22.65
CA ALA A 104 11.28 17.82 22.33
C ALA A 104 11.10 17.63 20.82
N GLY A 105 10.78 18.70 20.08
CA GLY A 105 10.69 18.67 18.62
C GLY A 105 12.02 18.28 17.95
N TYR A 106 13.13 18.74 18.53
CA TYR A 106 14.48 18.38 18.05
C TYR A 106 14.79 16.89 18.26
N TYR A 107 14.46 16.35 19.43
CA TYR A 107 14.65 14.92 19.74
C TYR A 107 13.85 14.00 18.81
N ILE A 108 12.63 14.38 18.42
CA ILE A 108 11.86 13.61 17.42
C ILE A 108 12.66 13.46 16.14
N LEU A 109 13.20 14.57 15.61
CA LEU A 109 13.94 14.57 14.33
C LEU A 109 15.29 13.84 14.42
N GLN A 110 15.93 13.86 15.60
CA GLN A 110 17.13 13.08 15.86
C GLN A 110 16.85 11.59 16.13
N GLY A 111 15.59 11.19 16.32
CA GLY A 111 15.23 9.82 16.73
C GLY A 111 15.64 9.49 18.17
N ARG A 112 15.83 10.51 19.03
CA ARG A 112 16.22 10.35 20.43
C ARG A 112 15.00 10.15 21.33
N PHE A 113 14.28 9.05 21.10
CA PHE A 113 12.99 8.78 21.74
C PHE A 113 13.10 8.51 23.24
N GLU A 114 14.20 7.91 23.70
CA GLU A 114 14.47 7.73 25.13
C GLU A 114 14.64 9.08 25.85
N ASP A 115 15.42 9.99 25.26
CA ASP A 115 15.62 11.34 25.81
C ASP A 115 14.33 12.15 25.79
N LEU A 116 13.51 12.02 24.74
CA LEU A 116 12.16 12.60 24.69
C LEU A 116 11.30 12.05 25.83
N GLY A 117 11.25 10.73 26.02
CA GLY A 117 10.51 10.12 27.13
C GLY A 117 10.96 10.63 28.50
N GLY A 118 12.27 10.75 28.71
CA GLY A 118 12.85 11.31 29.93
C GLY A 118 12.55 12.80 30.13
N LEU A 119 12.47 13.58 29.05
CA LEU A 119 12.07 15.00 29.10
C LEU A 119 10.59 15.15 29.46
N LEU A 120 9.71 14.35 28.84
CA LEU A 120 8.28 14.34 29.12
C LEU A 120 7.98 13.95 30.58
N ALA A 121 8.68 12.92 31.09
CA ALA A 121 8.48 12.43 32.45
C ALA A 121 8.97 13.42 33.53
N ARG A 122 10.07 14.13 33.28
CA ARG A 122 10.61 15.12 34.24
C ARG A 122 9.80 16.41 34.27
N HIS A 123 9.22 16.81 33.14
CA HIS A 123 8.56 18.12 32.98
C HIS A 123 7.11 17.97 32.51
N GLU A 124 6.32 17.08 33.15
CA GLU A 124 4.94 16.77 32.75
C GLU A 124 4.09 18.04 32.53
N ASP A 125 4.22 19.04 33.41
CA ASP A 125 3.51 20.31 33.31
C ASP A 125 3.80 21.09 32.02
N SER A 126 5.03 21.00 31.49
CA SER A 126 5.40 21.63 30.23
C SER A 126 4.73 21.00 29.01
N PHE A 127 4.29 19.75 29.13
CA PHE A 127 3.75 18.97 28.01
C PHE A 127 2.25 18.73 28.10
N LYS A 128 1.55 19.36 29.07
CA LYS A 128 0.10 19.40 29.11
C LYS A 128 -0.48 19.92 27.79
N ALA A 129 -1.44 19.18 27.24
CA ALA A 129 -2.19 19.55 26.05
C ALA A 129 -1.30 19.85 24.83
N SER A 130 -0.17 19.14 24.71
CA SER A 130 0.87 19.43 23.71
C SER A 130 0.94 18.42 22.57
N GLY A 131 0.41 17.21 22.77
CA GLY A 131 0.46 16.11 21.81
C GLY A 131 1.81 15.36 21.75
N PHE A 132 2.84 15.79 22.49
CA PHE A 132 4.15 15.13 22.44
C PHE A 132 4.13 13.70 23.00
N ALA A 133 3.37 13.45 24.06
CA ALA A 133 3.25 12.10 24.63
C ALA A 133 2.58 11.13 23.65
N GLY A 134 1.51 11.58 22.98
CA GLY A 134 0.87 10.81 21.90
C GLY A 134 1.82 10.58 20.72
N THR A 135 2.63 11.58 20.38
CA THR A 135 3.63 11.49 19.30
C THR A 135 4.71 10.46 19.61
N LEU A 136 5.25 10.45 20.83
CA LEU A 136 6.24 9.46 21.24
C LEU A 136 5.65 8.04 21.20
N ALA A 137 4.46 7.85 21.78
CA ALA A 137 3.78 6.54 21.76
C ALA A 137 3.51 6.05 20.33
N PHE A 138 3.05 6.95 19.46
CA PHE A 138 2.80 6.64 18.05
C PHE A 138 4.09 6.20 17.35
N LEU A 139 5.18 6.95 17.53
CA LEU A 139 6.49 6.64 16.96
C LEU A 139 7.08 5.33 17.49
N GLN A 140 6.67 4.87 18.68
CA GLN A 140 7.10 3.62 19.29
C GLN A 140 6.16 2.42 19.01
N HIS A 141 5.24 2.53 18.05
CA HIS A 141 4.23 1.51 17.70
C HIS A 141 3.17 1.24 18.78
N ASP A 142 3.04 2.07 19.82
CA ASP A 142 1.96 1.96 20.81
C ASP A 142 0.75 2.79 20.37
N ASN A 143 0.06 2.29 19.34
CA ASN A 143 -1.06 2.95 18.71
C ASN A 143 -2.21 3.23 19.71
N GLU A 144 -2.62 2.26 20.52
CA GLU A 144 -3.71 2.45 21.49
C GLU A 144 -3.39 3.55 22.50
N SER A 145 -2.19 3.54 23.08
CA SER A 145 -1.77 4.60 24.00
C SER A 145 -1.67 5.96 23.29
N ALA A 146 -1.13 5.99 22.07
CA ALA A 146 -1.02 7.22 21.29
C ALA A 146 -2.37 7.91 21.12
N PHE A 147 -3.41 7.17 20.72
CA PHE A 147 -4.75 7.73 20.56
C PHE A 147 -5.34 8.26 21.86
N ASN A 148 -5.19 7.49 22.95
CA ASN A 148 -5.72 7.89 24.25
C ASN A 148 -5.02 9.17 24.75
N LEU A 149 -3.71 9.29 24.52
CA LEU A 149 -2.91 10.46 24.88
C LEU A 149 -3.27 11.67 24.02
N TYR A 150 -3.37 11.52 22.69
CA TYR A 150 -3.81 12.61 21.80
C TYR A 150 -5.21 13.08 22.15
N LYS A 151 -6.15 12.16 22.40
CA LYS A 151 -7.51 12.51 22.78
C LYS A 151 -7.54 13.29 24.10
N LYS A 152 -6.84 12.81 25.13
CA LYS A 152 -6.73 13.50 26.42
C LYS A 152 -6.18 14.92 26.26
N ASP A 153 -5.12 15.09 25.49
CA ASP A 153 -4.51 16.40 25.26
C ASP A 153 -5.42 17.31 24.42
N MET A 154 -6.16 16.75 23.47
CA MET A 154 -7.11 17.50 22.65
C MET A 154 -8.32 17.97 23.46
N ASP A 155 -8.85 17.14 24.36
CA ASP A 155 -9.94 17.52 25.28
C ASP A 155 -9.49 18.70 26.17
N GLN A 156 -8.26 18.65 26.70
CA GLN A 156 -7.69 19.76 27.48
C GLN A 156 -7.48 21.03 26.64
N LEU A 157 -7.02 20.90 25.39
CA LEU A 157 -6.91 22.05 24.50
C LEU A 157 -8.27 22.70 24.23
N HIS A 158 -9.33 21.92 24.03
CA HIS A 158 -10.68 22.47 23.84
C HIS A 158 -11.15 23.30 25.05
N GLU A 159 -10.82 22.86 26.27
CA GLU A 159 -11.10 23.63 27.48
C GLU A 159 -10.35 24.98 27.49
N PHE A 160 -9.09 25.00 27.04
CA PHE A 160 -8.30 26.23 26.93
C PHE A 160 -8.78 27.16 25.82
N PHE A 161 -9.25 26.63 24.69
CA PHE A 161 -9.68 27.39 23.52
C PHE A 161 -11.12 27.90 23.61
N GLY A 162 -11.88 27.52 24.66
CA GLY A 162 -13.14 28.16 25.02
C GLY A 162 -14.21 28.11 23.92
N GLY A 163 -14.27 27.01 23.15
CA GLY A 163 -15.26 26.79 22.08
C GLY A 163 -14.75 27.07 20.66
N GLN A 164 -13.49 27.48 20.48
CA GLN A 164 -12.81 27.44 19.18
C GLN A 164 -12.27 26.03 18.89
N GLU A 165 -12.11 25.70 17.61
CA GLU A 165 -11.49 24.44 17.18
C GLU A 165 -10.04 24.37 17.66
N ALA A 166 -9.72 23.34 18.44
CA ALA A 166 -8.38 23.11 18.96
C ALA A 166 -7.49 22.38 17.95
N PHE A 167 -6.18 22.65 18.03
CA PHE A 167 -5.17 21.97 17.22
C PHE A 167 -3.83 21.95 17.96
N PHE A 168 -2.96 21.00 17.61
CA PHE A 168 -1.60 20.93 18.13
C PHE A 168 -0.64 21.76 17.29
N PHE A 169 0.29 22.45 17.94
CA PHE A 169 1.35 23.21 17.28
C PHE A 169 2.54 22.32 16.93
N GLY A 170 3.16 22.57 15.77
CA GLY A 170 4.37 21.89 15.33
C GLY A 170 4.15 20.42 14.93
N LEU A 171 5.22 19.61 15.02
CA LEU A 171 5.21 18.20 14.63
C LEU A 171 4.07 17.37 15.28
N PRO A 172 3.72 17.56 16.57
CA PRO A 172 2.62 16.80 17.18
C PRO A 172 1.29 16.88 16.42
N GLY A 173 1.00 18.00 15.76
CA GLY A 173 -0.23 18.14 14.97
C GLY A 173 -0.23 17.26 13.73
N LEU A 174 0.90 17.14 13.03
CA LEU A 174 1.04 16.26 11.87
C LEU A 174 0.99 14.78 12.30
N PHE A 175 1.71 14.41 13.37
CA PHE A 175 1.68 13.04 13.87
C PHE A 175 0.32 12.63 14.43
N CYS A 176 -0.45 13.56 15.01
CA CYS A 176 -1.83 13.31 15.38
C CYS A 176 -2.67 12.93 14.14
N VAL A 177 -2.54 13.68 13.04
CA VAL A 177 -3.20 13.35 11.77
C VAL A 177 -2.74 12.00 11.23
N PHE A 178 -1.44 11.73 11.21
CA PHE A 178 -0.89 10.46 10.76
C PHE A 178 -1.38 9.27 11.61
N SER A 179 -1.52 9.46 12.92
CA SER A 179 -2.09 8.43 13.77
C SER A 179 -3.55 8.12 13.40
N LEU A 180 -4.36 9.14 13.12
CA LEU A 180 -5.76 8.94 12.72
C LEU A 180 -5.87 8.25 11.35
N LEU A 181 -4.98 8.60 10.42
CA LEU A 181 -4.92 7.94 9.11
C LEU A 181 -4.55 6.46 9.23
N GLU A 182 -3.58 6.13 10.09
CA GLU A 182 -3.20 4.75 10.39
C GLU A 182 -4.36 3.93 11.00
N ARG A 183 -5.12 4.53 11.93
CA ARG A 183 -6.23 3.82 12.60
C ARG A 183 -7.39 3.54 11.66
N ASN A 184 -7.71 4.50 10.80
CA ASN A 184 -8.74 4.39 9.77
C ASN A 184 -10.10 3.86 10.28
N HIS A 185 -10.54 4.26 11.49
CA HIS A 185 -11.85 3.90 12.03
C HIS A 185 -12.98 4.81 11.51
N PRO A 186 -14.25 4.38 11.60
CA PRO A 186 -15.38 5.26 11.32
C PRO A 186 -15.33 6.54 12.17
N GLY A 187 -15.30 7.70 11.52
CA GLY A 187 -15.18 9.02 12.15
C GLY A 187 -13.76 9.62 12.15
N ASP A 188 -12.72 8.82 11.87
CA ASP A 188 -11.35 9.32 11.82
C ASP A 188 -11.13 10.27 10.64
N ARG A 189 -11.79 10.01 9.52
CA ARG A 189 -11.78 10.88 8.33
C ARG A 189 -12.29 12.29 8.65
N GLU A 190 -13.42 12.38 9.33
CA GLU A 190 -13.99 13.67 9.76
C GLU A 190 -13.08 14.37 10.79
N ALA A 191 -12.48 13.59 11.71
CA ALA A 191 -11.54 14.13 12.69
C ALA A 191 -10.28 14.70 12.00
N VAL A 192 -9.71 14.00 11.02
CA VAL A 192 -8.58 14.45 10.21
C VAL A 192 -8.92 15.75 9.49
N GLN A 193 -10.04 15.81 8.77
CA GLN A 193 -10.49 17.01 8.08
C GLN A 193 -10.65 18.20 9.03
N ARG A 194 -11.25 17.97 10.22
CA ARG A 194 -11.41 19.00 11.25
C ARG A 194 -10.08 19.52 11.78
N HIS A 195 -9.13 18.61 12.07
CA HIS A 195 -7.80 18.98 12.55
C HIS A 195 -7.01 19.79 11.52
N ILE A 196 -7.05 19.38 10.26
CA ILE A 196 -6.41 20.10 9.15
C ILE A 196 -7.04 21.49 8.97
N ALA A 197 -8.37 21.58 8.99
CA ALA A 197 -9.07 22.86 8.86
C ALA A 197 -8.74 23.83 10.01
N ALA A 198 -8.72 23.34 11.25
CA ALA A 198 -8.34 24.13 12.42
C ALA A 198 -6.89 24.66 12.32
N ALA A 199 -5.96 23.79 11.88
CA ALA A 199 -4.57 24.16 11.68
C ALA A 199 -4.40 25.22 10.57
N LEU A 200 -4.99 24.99 9.38
CA LEU A 200 -4.90 25.93 8.25
C LEU A 200 -5.53 27.30 8.56
N ALA A 201 -6.63 27.33 9.33
CA ALA A 201 -7.24 28.57 9.77
C ALA A 201 -6.29 29.42 10.63
N ARG A 202 -5.35 28.80 11.34
CA ARG A 202 -4.38 29.49 12.20
C ARG A 202 -3.04 29.77 11.52
N PHE A 203 -2.59 28.85 10.67
CA PHE A 203 -1.28 28.87 10.01
C PHE A 203 -1.26 29.59 8.67
N LYS A 204 -2.35 30.25 8.28
CA LYS A 204 -2.37 31.05 7.05
C LYS A 204 -1.17 32.01 6.96
N ASP A 205 -0.51 32.01 5.80
CA ASP A 205 0.68 32.81 5.50
C ASP A 205 1.90 32.48 6.38
N SER A 206 1.86 31.34 7.09
CA SER A 206 2.94 30.88 7.95
C SER A 206 3.73 29.73 7.32
N GLN A 207 4.88 29.49 7.92
CA GLN A 207 5.80 28.44 7.54
C GLN A 207 5.18 27.05 7.68
N GLU A 208 4.24 26.88 8.58
CA GLU A 208 3.62 25.63 8.95
C GLU A 208 2.43 25.27 8.03
N GLU A 209 1.99 26.19 7.16
CA GLU A 209 0.85 26.00 6.24
C GLU A 209 1.09 24.90 5.20
N VAL A 210 2.24 24.95 4.51
CA VAL A 210 2.52 24.10 3.34
C VAL A 210 2.42 22.61 3.66
N PRO A 211 3.00 22.08 4.76
CA PRO A 211 2.77 20.68 5.15
C PRO A 211 1.30 20.29 5.27
N TYR A 212 0.45 21.15 5.86
CA TYR A 212 -0.97 20.86 6.01
C TYR A 212 -1.73 20.91 4.68
N LEU A 213 -1.33 21.76 3.73
CA LEU A 213 -1.90 21.77 2.37
C LEU A 213 -1.64 20.46 1.64
N PHE A 214 -0.43 19.88 1.76
CA PHE A 214 -0.11 18.58 1.17
C PHE A 214 -0.89 17.43 1.81
N VAL A 215 -1.01 17.44 3.14
CA VAL A 215 -1.81 16.44 3.85
C VAL A 215 -3.30 16.58 3.50
N GLN A 216 -3.82 17.81 3.36
CA GLN A 216 -5.18 18.07 2.88
C GLN A 216 -5.39 17.50 1.48
N ALA A 217 -4.47 17.76 0.55
CA ALA A 217 -4.54 17.25 -0.82
C ALA A 217 -4.57 15.72 -0.86
N MET A 218 -3.76 15.07 -0.03
CA MET A 218 -3.76 13.61 0.10
C MET A 218 -5.09 13.07 0.65
N VAL A 219 -5.68 13.72 1.66
CA VAL A 219 -7.00 13.33 2.18
C VAL A 219 -8.09 13.48 1.11
N VAL A 220 -8.05 14.55 0.32
CA VAL A 220 -8.97 14.79 -0.81
C VAL A 220 -8.79 13.72 -1.89
N ALA A 221 -7.55 13.35 -2.21
CA ALA A 221 -7.26 12.29 -3.18
C ALA A 221 -7.82 10.92 -2.75
N LEU A 222 -7.83 10.63 -1.45
CA LEU A 222 -8.45 9.41 -0.90
C LEU A 222 -9.99 9.40 -1.06
N ASP A 223 -10.63 10.56 -1.25
CA ASP A 223 -12.06 10.68 -1.55
C ASP A 223 -12.34 10.62 -3.08
N ASN A 224 -11.37 10.18 -3.88
CA ASN A 224 -11.40 10.15 -5.36
C ASN A 224 -11.61 11.55 -6.02
N GLU A 225 -11.29 12.61 -5.30
CA GLU A 225 -11.26 13.97 -5.84
C GLU A 225 -9.84 14.36 -6.27
N LEU A 226 -9.71 15.12 -7.36
CA LEU A 226 -8.42 15.56 -7.86
C LEU A 226 -7.99 16.84 -7.12
N PRO A 227 -6.91 16.82 -6.31
CA PRO A 227 -6.38 18.04 -5.70
C PRO A 227 -5.77 18.96 -6.77
N ASP A 228 -5.70 20.26 -6.47
CA ASP A 228 -5.04 21.24 -7.35
C ASP A 228 -3.51 21.09 -7.28
N MET A 229 -2.99 20.22 -8.14
CA MET A 229 -1.56 19.95 -8.26
C MET A 229 -0.74 21.17 -8.71
N GLY A 230 -1.36 22.14 -9.37
CA GLY A 230 -0.70 23.38 -9.80
C GLY A 230 -0.30 24.23 -8.60
N VAL A 231 -1.26 24.50 -7.71
CA VAL A 231 -1.05 25.26 -6.47
C VAL A 231 -0.02 24.58 -5.57
N LEU A 232 -0.11 23.26 -5.38
CA LEU A 232 0.85 22.50 -4.56
C LEU A 232 2.28 22.60 -5.12
N THR A 233 2.43 22.53 -6.44
CA THR A 233 3.74 22.65 -7.10
C THR A 233 4.35 24.04 -6.92
N GLU A 234 3.54 25.11 -6.96
CA GLU A 234 4.01 26.47 -6.71
C GLU A 234 4.48 26.67 -5.28
N HIS A 235 3.70 26.20 -4.29
CA HIS A 235 4.09 26.24 -2.88
C HIS A 235 5.39 25.47 -2.62
N LEU A 236 5.54 24.28 -3.23
CA LEU A 236 6.74 23.48 -3.06
C LEU A 236 7.99 24.12 -3.70
N LYS A 237 7.84 24.78 -4.86
CA LYS A 237 8.94 25.54 -5.49
C LYS A 237 9.37 26.75 -4.68
N ALA A 238 8.43 27.39 -4.00
CA ALA A 238 8.72 28.53 -3.13
C ALA A 238 9.40 28.12 -1.81
N ASP A 239 9.30 26.84 -1.42
CA ASP A 239 9.78 26.33 -0.14
C ASP A 239 11.12 25.57 -0.27
N ASN A 240 12.11 26.01 0.50
CA ASN A 240 13.45 25.40 0.54
C ASN A 240 13.72 24.54 1.79
N ARG A 241 12.70 24.27 2.62
CA ARG A 241 12.87 23.63 3.92
C ARG A 241 12.77 22.12 3.83
N SER A 242 13.74 21.45 4.46
CA SER A 242 13.92 20.00 4.35
C SER A 242 12.69 19.18 4.78
N ILE A 243 12.10 19.47 5.94
CA ILE A 243 10.92 18.74 6.43
C ILE A 243 9.70 18.96 5.56
N THR A 244 9.44 20.20 5.13
CA THR A 244 8.30 20.49 4.24
C THR A 244 8.41 19.71 2.94
N ARG A 245 9.61 19.66 2.36
CA ARG A 245 9.87 18.89 1.13
C ARG A 245 9.69 17.40 1.33
N PHE A 246 10.21 16.85 2.43
CA PHE A 246 10.00 15.46 2.79
C PHE A 246 8.50 15.12 2.86
N LEU A 247 7.72 15.91 3.62
CA LEU A 247 6.29 15.69 3.78
C LEU A 247 5.53 15.85 2.46
N ALA A 248 5.92 16.81 1.63
CA ALA A 248 5.34 16.99 0.31
C ALA A 248 5.58 15.76 -0.58
N VAL A 249 6.82 15.25 -0.65
CA VAL A 249 7.14 14.04 -1.44
C VAL A 249 6.45 12.80 -0.85
N LEU A 250 6.36 12.69 0.47
CA LEU A 250 5.62 11.63 1.13
C LEU A 250 4.14 11.65 0.75
N CYS A 251 3.48 12.82 0.76
CA CYS A 251 2.10 12.94 0.34
C CYS A 251 1.92 12.66 -1.17
N LEU A 252 2.84 13.11 -2.03
CA LEU A 252 2.82 12.76 -3.46
C LEU A 252 2.90 11.26 -3.67
N TYR A 253 3.79 10.59 -2.93
CA TYR A 253 3.91 9.15 -2.93
C TYR A 253 2.61 8.47 -2.48
N TRP A 254 2.02 8.88 -1.35
CA TRP A 254 0.74 8.35 -0.86
C TRP A 254 -0.42 8.54 -1.85
N MET A 255 -0.43 9.62 -2.61
CA MET A 255 -1.43 9.86 -3.66
C MET A 255 -1.19 9.01 -4.92
N GLY A 256 -0.10 8.25 -5.01
CA GLY A 256 0.27 7.50 -6.22
C GLY A 256 0.69 8.40 -7.39
N VAL A 257 1.09 9.65 -7.11
CA VAL A 257 1.54 10.61 -8.12
C VAL A 257 3.02 10.37 -8.42
N GLU A 258 3.38 10.38 -9.70
CA GLU A 258 4.78 10.29 -10.11
C GLU A 258 5.59 11.46 -9.53
N VAL A 259 6.64 11.14 -8.78
CA VAL A 259 7.50 12.14 -8.13
C VAL A 259 8.55 12.65 -9.14
N PRO A 260 8.58 13.97 -9.43
CA PRO A 260 9.60 14.55 -10.31
C PRO A 260 11.05 14.23 -9.90
N ALA A 261 11.92 14.04 -10.90
CA ALA A 261 13.33 13.73 -10.69
C ALA A 261 14.07 14.79 -9.86
N ASP A 262 13.69 16.07 -9.96
CA ASP A 262 14.25 17.14 -9.13
C ASP A 262 13.98 16.91 -7.64
N PHE A 263 12.75 16.55 -7.27
CA PHE A 263 12.39 16.28 -5.88
C PHE A 263 13.05 15.01 -5.35
N THR A 264 13.22 13.99 -6.22
CA THR A 264 13.99 12.80 -5.87
C THR A 264 15.45 13.14 -5.56
N ARG A 265 16.11 13.98 -6.39
CA ARG A 265 17.49 14.45 -6.13
C ARG A 265 17.60 15.25 -4.85
N GLU A 266 16.61 16.06 -4.53
CA GLU A 266 16.56 16.83 -3.30
C GLU A 266 16.37 15.92 -2.08
N LEU A 267 15.51 14.90 -2.18
CA LEU A 267 15.30 13.90 -1.13
C LEU A 267 16.59 13.11 -0.84
N ILE A 268 17.37 12.75 -1.87
CA ILE A 268 18.70 12.14 -1.70
C ILE A 268 19.65 13.06 -0.93
N ARG A 269 19.76 14.34 -1.33
CA ARG A 269 20.62 15.32 -0.63
C ARG A 269 20.19 15.51 0.82
N MET A 270 18.89 15.53 1.05
CA MET A 270 18.31 15.65 2.38
C MET A 270 18.65 14.43 3.25
N HIS A 271 18.51 13.21 2.71
CA HIS A 271 18.90 11.98 3.38
C HIS A 271 20.38 12.00 3.79
N ASP A 272 21.28 12.26 2.84
CA ASP A 272 22.72 12.28 3.08
C ASP A 272 23.10 13.30 4.16
N ARG A 273 22.47 14.48 4.11
CA ARG A 273 22.68 15.56 5.08
C ARG A 273 22.13 15.20 6.46
N ALA A 274 20.91 14.68 6.54
CA ALA A 274 20.30 14.25 7.79
C ALA A 274 21.12 13.16 8.49
N ALA A 275 21.61 12.17 7.72
CA ALA A 275 22.45 11.10 8.23
C ALA A 275 23.80 11.62 8.75
N ALA A 276 24.43 12.55 8.02
CA ALA A 276 25.72 13.14 8.41
C ALA A 276 25.62 14.03 9.66
N GLU A 277 24.49 14.72 9.85
CA GLU A 277 24.31 15.73 10.89
C GLU A 277 23.53 15.19 12.11
N GLY A 278 23.17 13.90 12.12
CA GLY A 278 22.56 13.24 13.27
C GLY A 278 21.03 13.42 13.39
N PHE A 279 20.34 13.82 12.33
CA PHE A 279 18.88 13.83 12.24
C PHE A 279 18.36 12.44 11.84
N LEU A 280 18.59 11.45 12.70
CA LEU A 280 18.46 10.04 12.33
C LEU A 280 17.03 9.62 11.97
N TRP A 281 16.00 10.16 12.63
CA TRP A 281 14.62 9.86 12.25
C TRP A 281 14.33 10.32 10.82
N LEU A 282 14.71 11.56 10.48
CA LEU A 282 14.51 12.07 9.11
C LEU A 282 15.36 11.31 8.08
N ALA A 283 16.58 10.91 8.43
CA ALA A 283 17.43 10.08 7.59
C ALA A 283 16.79 8.69 7.33
N MET A 284 16.18 8.09 8.35
CA MET A 284 15.44 6.83 8.24
C MET A 284 14.23 6.97 7.31
N GLU A 285 13.36 7.95 7.57
CA GLU A 285 12.14 8.13 6.78
C GLU A 285 12.42 8.48 5.32
N SER A 286 13.44 9.31 5.07
CA SER A 286 13.87 9.61 3.70
C SER A 286 14.44 8.40 2.98
N ALA A 287 15.13 7.50 3.69
CA ALA A 287 15.62 6.25 3.10
C ALA A 287 14.48 5.28 2.77
N PHE A 288 13.51 5.10 3.67
CA PHE A 288 12.31 4.30 3.38
C PHE A 288 11.52 4.87 2.20
N LEU A 289 11.39 6.20 2.11
CA LEU A 289 10.70 6.84 0.99
C LEU A 289 11.47 6.68 -0.33
N LEU A 290 12.81 6.78 -0.32
CA LEU A 290 13.63 6.53 -1.51
C LEU A 290 13.53 5.07 -1.99
N GLU A 291 13.55 4.11 -1.06
CA GLU A 291 13.31 2.71 -1.36
C GLU A 291 11.91 2.50 -1.96
N ALA A 292 10.88 3.08 -1.35
CA ALA A 292 9.51 2.99 -1.81
C ALA A 292 9.28 3.60 -3.21
N LEU A 293 10.10 4.59 -3.59
CA LEU A 293 10.14 5.19 -4.93
C LEU A 293 10.99 4.38 -5.94
N GLY A 294 11.59 3.25 -5.54
CA GLY A 294 12.44 2.41 -6.40
C GLY A 294 13.83 2.97 -6.67
N VAL A 295 14.28 3.96 -5.90
CA VAL A 295 15.58 4.62 -6.09
C VAL A 295 16.65 3.86 -5.32
N GLU A 296 17.66 3.32 -6.02
CA GLU A 296 18.82 2.61 -5.41
C GLU A 296 18.39 1.71 -4.22
N THR A 297 17.39 0.86 -4.41
CA THR A 297 16.73 0.08 -3.34
C THR A 297 17.73 -0.75 -2.52
N GLU A 298 18.73 -1.34 -3.18
CA GLU A 298 19.84 -2.09 -2.56
C GLU A 298 20.69 -1.26 -1.58
N LYS A 299 20.67 0.07 -1.70
CA LYS A 299 21.38 1.01 -0.82
C LYS A 299 20.47 1.56 0.26
N TYR A 300 19.31 2.12 -0.13
CA TYR A 300 18.47 2.87 0.81
C TYR A 300 17.64 1.97 1.72
N GLY A 301 17.16 0.81 1.26
CA GLY A 301 16.43 -0.14 2.11
C GLY A 301 17.27 -0.63 3.31
N PRO A 302 18.47 -1.21 3.08
CA PRO A 302 19.35 -1.61 4.16
C PRO A 302 19.80 -0.45 5.06
N ALA A 303 19.98 0.76 4.51
CA ALA A 303 20.31 1.94 5.31
C ALA A 303 19.15 2.36 6.23
N ALA A 304 17.91 2.35 5.73
CA ALA A 304 16.71 2.65 6.51
C ALA A 304 16.54 1.68 7.67
N GLU A 305 16.67 0.37 7.39
CA GLU A 305 16.59 -0.70 8.38
C GLU A 305 17.65 -0.58 9.47
N LYS A 306 18.89 -0.26 9.08
CA LYS A 306 19.98 -0.05 10.03
C LYS A 306 19.69 1.11 10.99
N ILE A 307 19.19 2.24 10.47
CA ILE A 307 18.85 3.40 11.30
C ILE A 307 17.64 3.07 12.18
N ARG A 308 16.62 2.39 11.65
CA ARG A 308 15.44 1.95 12.41
C ARG A 308 15.83 1.08 13.60
N ALA A 309 16.73 0.12 13.39
CA ALA A 309 17.26 -0.73 14.46
C ALA A 309 18.06 0.07 15.52
N GLN A 310 18.67 1.20 15.14
CA GLN A 310 19.42 2.06 16.05
C GLN A 310 18.50 2.95 16.92
N ILE A 311 17.52 3.60 16.31
CA ILE A 311 16.68 4.59 17.02
C ILE A 311 15.45 3.96 17.70
N GLY A 312 14.99 2.80 17.21
CA GLY A 312 13.82 2.10 17.74
C GLY A 312 12.53 2.89 17.54
N GLY A 313 11.92 2.77 16.36
CA GLY A 313 10.63 3.39 16.06
C GLY A 313 10.01 2.93 14.74
N ARG A 314 8.76 3.35 14.51
CA ARG A 314 8.03 3.10 13.27
C ARG A 314 8.47 4.04 12.17
N SER A 315 8.38 3.57 10.93
CA SER A 315 8.32 4.48 9.78
C SER A 315 6.91 5.02 9.62
N ILE A 316 6.80 6.27 9.16
CA ILE A 316 5.54 6.83 8.70
C ILE A 316 5.28 6.57 7.22
N VAL A 317 6.29 6.20 6.41
CA VAL A 317 6.15 6.00 4.95
C VAL A 317 5.03 5.00 4.62
N SER A 318 4.86 3.96 5.43
CA SER A 318 3.89 2.89 5.20
C SER A 318 2.45 3.18 5.67
N ILE A 319 2.16 4.35 6.25
CA ILE A 319 0.84 4.65 6.86
C ILE A 319 -0.27 4.71 5.81
N ALA A 320 -0.03 5.48 4.75
CA ALA A 320 -0.96 5.66 3.65
C ALA A 320 -0.27 5.32 2.33
N GLU A 321 0.63 4.32 2.38
CA GLU A 321 1.25 3.70 1.20
C GLU A 321 0.20 3.63 0.09
N PRO A 322 0.49 4.14 -1.12
CA PRO A 322 -0.43 4.04 -2.23
C PRO A 322 -0.72 2.55 -2.35
N GLU A 323 -1.93 2.15 -1.97
CA GLU A 323 -2.33 0.76 -2.06
C GLU A 323 -2.07 0.40 -3.51
N ASN A 324 -1.05 -0.44 -3.77
CA ASN A 324 -0.75 -0.98 -5.10
C ASN A 324 -2.11 -1.19 -5.74
N SER A 325 -2.47 -0.46 -6.80
CA SER A 325 -3.86 -0.14 -7.16
C SER A 325 -4.84 -1.31 -7.13
N TRP A 326 -4.34 -2.55 -7.20
CA TRP A 326 -5.05 -3.77 -6.85
C TRP A 326 -5.60 -3.87 -5.42
N LYS A 327 -4.99 -3.34 -4.34
CA LYS A 327 -5.49 -3.50 -2.96
C LYS A 327 -6.70 -2.61 -2.70
N HIS A 328 -6.73 -1.39 -3.22
CA HIS A 328 -7.93 -0.53 -3.17
C HIS A 328 -8.93 -0.99 -4.21
N SER A 329 -8.52 -1.47 -5.40
CA SER A 329 -9.45 -2.12 -6.34
C SER A 329 -9.99 -3.44 -5.82
N LEU A 330 -9.23 -4.18 -4.98
CA LEU A 330 -9.63 -5.43 -4.35
C LEU A 330 -10.43 -5.14 -3.09
N GLN A 331 -10.13 -4.12 -2.30
CA GLN A 331 -10.94 -3.66 -1.18
C GLN A 331 -12.20 -2.96 -1.66
N GLU A 332 -12.19 -2.27 -2.80
CA GLU A 332 -13.37 -1.77 -3.51
C GLU A 332 -14.11 -2.91 -4.18
N LEU A 333 -13.46 -3.92 -4.77
CA LEU A 333 -14.16 -5.13 -5.22
C LEU A 333 -14.72 -5.92 -4.03
N ILE A 334 -14.03 -5.97 -2.90
CA ILE A 334 -14.48 -6.61 -1.65
C ILE A 334 -15.59 -5.77 -1.02
N SER A 335 -15.51 -4.44 -1.04
CA SER A 335 -16.51 -3.52 -0.49
C SER A 335 -17.72 -3.40 -1.40
N ILE A 336 -17.57 -3.43 -2.72
CA ILE A 336 -18.64 -3.61 -3.73
C ILE A 336 -19.25 -5.00 -3.60
N SER A 337 -18.45 -6.04 -3.34
CA SER A 337 -18.97 -7.39 -3.07
C SER A 337 -19.66 -7.50 -1.70
N SER A 338 -19.36 -6.61 -0.74
CA SER A 338 -19.94 -6.62 0.62
C SER A 338 -20.98 -5.52 0.86
N THR A 339 -21.09 -4.53 -0.03
CA THR A 339 -22.20 -3.57 -0.12
C THR A 339 -23.36 -4.11 -0.93
N VAL A 340 -23.18 -5.23 -1.65
CA VAL A 340 -24.25 -6.20 -1.85
C VAL A 340 -24.48 -6.95 -0.54
N ARG A 341 -25.02 -6.24 0.46
CA ARG A 341 -25.83 -6.90 1.50
C ARG A 341 -27.09 -7.44 0.83
N GLU A 342 -26.95 -8.54 0.07
CA GLU A 342 -28.03 -9.49 0.00
C GLU A 342 -28.26 -9.97 1.43
N GLN A 343 -29.51 -9.87 1.90
CA GLN A 343 -29.98 -10.43 3.16
C GLN A 343 -29.23 -11.72 3.46
N GLU A 344 -28.68 -11.92 4.67
CA GLU A 344 -28.05 -13.18 5.05
C GLU A 344 -29.04 -14.34 4.80
N LYS A 345 -28.95 -14.98 3.63
CA LYS A 345 -29.88 -16.03 3.23
C LYS A 345 -29.49 -17.26 4.03
N ASN A 346 -30.41 -17.72 4.87
CA ASN A 346 -30.24 -18.95 5.67
C ASN A 346 -30.24 -20.23 4.80
N VAL A 347 -30.33 -20.09 3.48
CA VAL A 347 -30.36 -21.16 2.48
C VAL A 347 -29.46 -20.75 1.32
N ARG A 348 -28.64 -21.69 0.80
CA ARG A 348 -27.80 -21.49 -0.38
C ARG A 348 -27.79 -22.72 -1.28
N LEU A 349 -27.54 -22.53 -2.58
CA LEU A 349 -27.21 -23.62 -3.49
C LEU A 349 -25.70 -23.88 -3.46
N VAL A 350 -25.29 -25.13 -3.54
CA VAL A 350 -23.89 -25.53 -3.78
C VAL A 350 -23.84 -26.55 -4.91
N TRP A 351 -22.77 -26.49 -5.71
CA TRP A 351 -22.54 -27.38 -6.83
C TRP A 351 -21.51 -28.44 -6.44
N LEU A 352 -21.97 -29.68 -6.24
CA LEU A 352 -21.02 -30.78 -6.08
C LEU A 352 -20.57 -31.24 -7.45
N VAL A 353 -19.26 -31.37 -7.65
CA VAL A 353 -18.69 -31.82 -8.93
C VAL A 353 -17.99 -33.15 -8.78
N ASN A 354 -18.09 -33.96 -9.84
CA ASN A 354 -17.42 -35.24 -9.97
C ASN A 354 -16.85 -35.38 -11.36
N PHE A 355 -15.53 -35.53 -11.44
CA PHE A 355 -14.83 -35.71 -12.70
C PHE A 355 -14.70 -37.20 -13.00
N LYS A 356 -15.27 -37.63 -14.12
CA LYS A 356 -15.24 -39.02 -14.57
C LYS A 356 -15.36 -39.05 -16.10
N ASP A 357 -14.64 -39.98 -16.74
CA ASP A 357 -14.71 -40.20 -18.19
C ASP A 357 -14.46 -38.89 -18.98
N ASP A 358 -13.43 -38.14 -18.56
CA ASP A 358 -13.03 -36.82 -19.07
C ASP A 358 -14.14 -35.74 -19.05
N SER A 359 -15.17 -35.94 -18.23
CA SER A 359 -16.31 -35.05 -18.10
C SER A 359 -16.53 -34.64 -16.65
N LEU A 360 -16.89 -33.37 -16.43
CA LEU A 360 -17.23 -32.84 -15.12
C LEU A 360 -18.75 -32.82 -14.93
N HIS A 361 -19.24 -33.68 -14.03
CA HIS A 361 -20.67 -33.79 -13.74
C HIS A 361 -21.06 -32.90 -12.55
N LEU A 362 -22.20 -32.21 -12.68
CA LEU A 362 -22.75 -31.33 -11.65
C LEU A 362 -23.88 -32.00 -10.86
N LEU A 363 -23.86 -31.83 -9.54
CA LEU A 363 -24.87 -32.30 -8.60
C LEU A 363 -25.27 -31.16 -7.64
N PRO A 364 -26.41 -30.51 -7.87
CA PRO A 364 -26.83 -29.39 -7.04
C PRO A 364 -27.37 -29.84 -5.68
N LYS A 365 -26.97 -29.15 -4.61
CA LYS A 365 -27.50 -29.34 -3.25
C LYS A 365 -27.89 -28.03 -2.59
N GLU A 366 -29.04 -28.03 -1.95
CA GLU A 366 -29.53 -26.91 -1.13
C GLU A 366 -29.02 -27.09 0.30
N GLN A 367 -28.17 -26.18 0.79
CA GLN A 367 -27.68 -26.14 2.16
C GLN A 367 -28.42 -25.10 2.99
N LYS A 368 -28.64 -25.40 4.27
CA LYS A 368 -29.26 -24.47 5.23
C LYS A 368 -28.31 -24.18 6.39
N ARG A 369 -28.30 -22.94 6.87
CA ARG A 369 -27.50 -22.53 8.03
C ARG A 369 -28.14 -23.10 9.29
N LYS A 370 -27.36 -23.80 10.12
CA LYS A 370 -27.80 -24.31 11.42
C LYS A 370 -27.68 -23.22 12.48
N ALA A 371 -28.37 -23.40 13.61
CA ALA A 371 -28.28 -22.51 14.77
C ALA A 371 -26.83 -22.33 15.31
N SER A 372 -25.94 -23.31 15.08
CA SER A 372 -24.51 -23.21 15.44
C SER A 372 -23.67 -22.40 14.45
N GLY A 373 -24.27 -21.75 13.46
CA GLY A 373 -23.57 -21.01 12.40
C GLY A 373 -23.03 -21.89 11.25
N SER A 374 -22.94 -23.22 11.43
CA SER A 374 -22.45 -24.16 10.41
C SER A 374 -23.51 -24.51 9.35
N TRP A 375 -23.08 -24.76 8.10
CA TRP A 375 -23.96 -25.23 7.02
C TRP A 375 -24.33 -26.73 7.16
N SER A 376 -25.56 -27.09 6.75
CA SER A 376 -25.99 -28.48 6.68
C SER A 376 -25.26 -29.26 5.56
N LYS A 377 -25.34 -30.61 5.59
CA LYS A 377 -24.77 -31.47 4.53
C LYS A 377 -25.44 -31.27 3.15
N GLY A 378 -26.53 -30.52 3.10
CA GLY A 378 -27.30 -30.21 1.90
C GLY A 378 -28.28 -31.32 1.47
N ARG A 379 -29.43 -30.92 0.95
CA ARG A 379 -30.41 -31.81 0.31
C ARG A 379 -30.25 -31.72 -1.21
N ALA A 380 -30.25 -32.86 -1.89
CA ALA A 380 -30.22 -32.87 -3.36
C ALA A 380 -31.42 -32.11 -3.93
N VAL A 381 -31.16 -31.27 -4.94
CA VAL A 381 -32.18 -30.50 -5.66
C VAL A 381 -32.44 -31.19 -7.00
N SER A 382 -33.70 -31.38 -7.38
CA SER A 382 -34.03 -31.95 -8.68
C SER A 382 -33.73 -30.95 -9.80
N LEU A 383 -33.19 -31.42 -10.92
CA LEU A 383 -32.90 -30.56 -12.07
C LEU A 383 -34.17 -29.95 -12.68
N SER A 384 -35.32 -30.62 -12.57
CA SER A 384 -36.62 -30.05 -12.94
C SER A 384 -36.99 -28.79 -12.15
N ARG A 385 -36.66 -28.74 -10.85
CA ARG A 385 -36.91 -27.56 -10.02
C ARG A 385 -35.98 -26.40 -10.39
N LEU A 386 -34.74 -26.72 -10.78
CA LEU A 386 -33.76 -25.72 -11.20
C LEU A 386 -34.02 -25.22 -12.62
N ALA A 387 -34.64 -26.02 -13.49
CA ALA A 387 -35.09 -25.54 -14.80
C ALA A 387 -36.18 -24.45 -14.67
N GLU A 388 -36.97 -24.49 -13.58
CA GLU A 388 -37.96 -23.46 -13.21
C GLU A 388 -37.37 -22.48 -12.15
N SER A 389 -36.09 -22.12 -12.27
CA SER A 389 -35.32 -21.33 -11.30
C SER A 389 -35.87 -19.94 -11.00
N GLY A 390 -36.76 -19.38 -11.84
CA GLY A 390 -37.29 -18.03 -11.72
C GLY A 390 -37.97 -17.71 -10.39
N ASN A 391 -38.44 -18.73 -9.66
CA ASN A 391 -39.10 -18.57 -8.35
C ASN A 391 -38.17 -18.89 -7.15
N ILE A 392 -36.86 -19.09 -7.36
CA ILE A 392 -35.93 -19.46 -6.30
C ILE A 392 -35.10 -18.23 -5.88
N GLU A 393 -35.51 -17.59 -4.79
CA GLU A 393 -34.94 -16.32 -4.31
C GLU A 393 -33.48 -16.42 -3.84
N TYR A 394 -33.02 -17.62 -3.45
CA TYR A 394 -31.66 -17.80 -2.93
C TYR A 394 -30.58 -18.04 -3.99
N LEU A 395 -30.95 -18.14 -5.28
CA LEU A 395 -29.98 -18.31 -6.36
C LEU A 395 -29.26 -16.98 -6.63
N THR A 396 -27.94 -17.07 -6.79
CA THR A 396 -27.13 -15.98 -7.35
C THR A 396 -27.38 -15.86 -8.85
N GLU A 397 -26.92 -14.76 -9.46
CA GLU A 397 -27.03 -14.63 -10.92
C GLU A 397 -26.24 -15.72 -11.66
N GLN A 398 -25.06 -16.07 -11.15
CA GLN A 398 -24.26 -17.17 -11.70
C GLN A 398 -24.96 -18.53 -11.55
N ASP A 399 -25.66 -18.78 -10.44
CA ASP A 399 -26.51 -19.98 -10.31
C ASP A 399 -27.62 -20.01 -11.37
N ARG A 400 -28.22 -18.85 -11.70
CA ARG A 400 -29.25 -18.77 -12.74
C ARG A 400 -28.68 -19.05 -14.12
N GLU A 401 -27.49 -18.55 -14.44
CA GLU A 401 -26.79 -18.86 -15.69
C GLU A 401 -26.51 -20.36 -15.82
N ILE A 402 -26.03 -21.02 -14.76
CA ILE A 402 -25.83 -22.47 -14.75
C ILE A 402 -27.17 -23.20 -14.93
N CYS A 403 -28.24 -22.75 -14.26
CA CYS A 403 -29.57 -23.32 -14.43
C CYS A 403 -30.13 -23.14 -15.84
N ALA A 404 -29.82 -22.03 -16.52
CA ALA A 404 -30.23 -21.77 -17.90
C ALA A 404 -29.58 -22.73 -18.91
N ALA A 405 -28.52 -23.44 -18.52
CA ALA A 405 -27.93 -24.52 -19.30
C ALA A 405 -28.73 -25.84 -19.22
N LEU A 406 -29.76 -25.94 -18.38
CA LEU A 406 -30.61 -27.13 -18.32
C LEU A 406 -31.53 -27.21 -19.54
N HIS A 407 -31.56 -28.38 -20.18
CA HIS A 407 -32.50 -28.68 -21.25
C HIS A 407 -33.19 -30.02 -21.00
N GLN A 408 -34.43 -30.12 -21.49
CA GLN A 408 -35.22 -31.33 -21.35
C GLN A 408 -34.74 -32.40 -22.33
N VAL A 409 -34.55 -33.63 -21.84
CA VAL A 409 -34.18 -34.79 -22.64
C VAL A 409 -35.19 -35.91 -22.40
N GLY A 410 -35.58 -36.58 -23.48
CA GLY A 410 -36.60 -37.63 -23.46
C GLY A 410 -38.04 -37.10 -23.43
N ASP A 411 -39.00 -38.02 -23.42
CA ASP A 411 -40.43 -37.70 -23.32
C ASP A 411 -40.79 -37.34 -21.87
N PRO A 412 -41.41 -36.17 -21.60
CA PRO A 412 -41.84 -35.75 -20.26
C PRO A 412 -42.69 -36.79 -19.51
N ALA A 413 -43.43 -37.65 -20.24
CA ALA A 413 -44.29 -38.69 -19.68
C ALA A 413 -43.62 -40.09 -19.66
N GLY A 414 -42.42 -40.23 -20.22
CA GLY A 414 -41.69 -41.49 -20.32
C GLY A 414 -40.72 -41.74 -19.15
N ARG A 415 -40.35 -43.02 -18.93
CA ARG A 415 -39.35 -43.41 -17.91
C ARG A 415 -37.95 -42.79 -18.10
N ASN A 416 -37.65 -42.27 -19.30
CA ASN A 416 -36.37 -41.67 -19.66
C ASN A 416 -36.44 -40.14 -19.77
N GLY A 417 -37.55 -39.51 -19.37
CA GLY A 417 -37.72 -38.05 -19.37
C GLY A 417 -37.01 -37.39 -18.19
N GLY A 418 -36.31 -36.29 -18.44
CA GLY A 418 -35.62 -35.52 -17.40
C GLY A 418 -34.99 -34.23 -17.92
N TYR A 419 -34.22 -33.57 -17.05
CA TYR A 419 -33.38 -32.43 -17.42
C TYR A 419 -31.91 -32.83 -17.29
N VAL A 420 -31.07 -32.37 -18.20
CA VAL A 420 -29.62 -32.51 -18.12
C VAL A 420 -28.96 -31.16 -18.41
N PHE A 421 -27.75 -30.96 -17.91
CA PHE A 421 -26.95 -29.79 -18.25
C PHE A 421 -26.41 -29.93 -19.66
N ASP A 422 -26.54 -28.86 -20.44
CA ASP A 422 -25.74 -28.63 -21.63
C ASP A 422 -24.31 -28.30 -21.18
N PRO A 423 -23.33 -29.21 -21.37
CA PRO A 423 -21.97 -28.98 -20.90
C PRO A 423 -21.31 -27.77 -21.56
N GLU A 424 -21.70 -27.41 -22.78
CA GLU A 424 -21.12 -26.27 -23.50
C GLU A 424 -21.53 -24.92 -22.89
N LYS A 425 -22.65 -24.89 -22.16
CA LYS A 425 -23.14 -23.70 -21.45
C LYS A 425 -22.85 -23.76 -19.95
N ALA A 426 -23.04 -24.91 -19.32
CA ALA A 426 -22.92 -25.07 -17.88
C ALA A 426 -21.46 -24.96 -17.40
N LEU A 427 -20.50 -25.54 -18.12
CA LEU A 427 -19.10 -25.54 -17.69
C LEU A 427 -18.47 -24.15 -17.77
N PRO A 428 -18.69 -23.33 -18.81
CA PRO A 428 -18.20 -21.96 -18.79
C PRO A 428 -18.85 -21.09 -17.72
N ALA A 429 -20.14 -21.31 -17.41
CA ALA A 429 -20.84 -20.58 -16.34
C ALA A 429 -20.31 -20.93 -14.94
N LEU A 430 -19.65 -22.09 -14.77
CA LEU A 430 -18.99 -22.48 -13.52
C LEU A 430 -17.65 -21.79 -13.27
N VAL A 431 -17.03 -21.18 -14.28
CA VAL A 431 -15.71 -20.55 -14.12
C VAL A 431 -15.79 -19.45 -13.06
N GLY A 432 -14.90 -19.51 -12.07
CA GLY A 432 -14.87 -18.56 -10.94
C GLY A 432 -16.00 -18.73 -9.92
N HIS A 433 -16.85 -19.75 -10.02
CA HIS A 433 -18.00 -19.91 -9.13
C HIS A 433 -17.55 -20.24 -7.68
N PRO A 434 -17.97 -19.48 -6.65
CA PRO A 434 -17.43 -19.58 -5.29
C PRO A 434 -17.92 -20.79 -4.48
N LEU A 435 -19.04 -21.40 -4.88
CA LEU A 435 -19.70 -22.51 -4.15
C LEU A 435 -19.66 -23.85 -4.91
N VAL A 436 -18.51 -24.22 -5.43
CA VAL A 436 -18.25 -25.52 -6.06
C VAL A 436 -17.42 -26.39 -5.12
N PHE A 437 -17.84 -27.65 -4.92
CA PHE A 437 -17.17 -28.58 -3.98
C PHE A 437 -17.07 -29.99 -4.56
N LEU A 438 -16.13 -30.79 -4.08
CA LEU A 438 -16.01 -32.19 -4.53
C LEU A 438 -17.19 -33.05 -4.05
N GLU A 439 -17.74 -33.88 -4.93
CA GLU A 439 -18.82 -34.83 -4.56
C GLU A 439 -18.37 -35.79 -3.44
N LYS A 440 -17.16 -36.35 -3.58
CA LYS A 440 -16.59 -37.31 -2.62
C LYS A 440 -16.27 -36.66 -1.26
N SER A 441 -16.05 -35.35 -1.24
CA SER A 441 -15.78 -34.56 -0.03
C SER A 441 -16.51 -33.20 -0.10
N PRO A 442 -17.81 -33.15 0.28
CA PRO A 442 -18.68 -31.96 0.10
C PRO A 442 -18.30 -30.70 0.91
N LYS A 443 -17.12 -30.69 1.53
CA LYS A 443 -16.52 -29.55 2.23
C LYS A 443 -15.24 -29.05 1.56
N THR A 444 -14.68 -29.82 0.62
CA THR A 444 -13.46 -29.47 -0.09
C THR A 444 -13.86 -28.58 -1.27
N PRO A 445 -13.48 -27.29 -1.26
CA PRO A 445 -13.77 -26.39 -2.38
C PRO A 445 -13.05 -26.85 -3.64
N VAL A 446 -13.65 -26.55 -4.79
CA VAL A 446 -13.09 -26.84 -6.10
C VAL A 446 -13.00 -25.54 -6.88
N GLU A 447 -11.85 -25.33 -7.50
CA GLU A 447 -11.61 -24.18 -8.36
C GLU A 447 -11.83 -24.57 -9.82
N ILE A 448 -12.69 -23.81 -10.50
CA ILE A 448 -12.95 -23.94 -11.94
C ILE A 448 -12.43 -22.68 -12.62
N VAL A 449 -11.44 -22.83 -13.49
CA VAL A 449 -10.79 -21.70 -14.18
C VAL A 449 -10.98 -21.82 -15.69
N ALA A 450 -10.98 -20.69 -16.39
CA ALA A 450 -10.90 -20.70 -17.85
C ALA A 450 -9.49 -21.07 -18.28
N GLY A 451 -9.37 -21.78 -19.41
CA GLY A 451 -8.09 -22.01 -20.08
C GLY A 451 -8.26 -22.07 -21.59
N GLU A 452 -7.15 -22.27 -22.28
CA GLU A 452 -7.09 -22.39 -23.73
C GLU A 452 -6.38 -23.69 -24.15
N PRO A 453 -6.63 -24.19 -25.37
CA PRO A 453 -5.89 -25.32 -25.90
C PRO A 453 -4.40 -24.98 -26.05
N GLU A 454 -3.53 -25.94 -25.74
CA GLU A 454 -2.08 -25.74 -25.77
C GLU A 454 -1.45 -26.70 -26.79
N LEU A 455 -0.52 -26.18 -27.58
CA LEU A 455 0.26 -26.96 -28.55
C LEU A 455 1.66 -27.22 -28.02
N LEU A 456 2.19 -28.41 -28.26
CA LEU A 456 3.54 -28.83 -27.92
C LEU A 456 4.32 -29.08 -29.21
N VAL A 457 5.53 -28.51 -29.28
CA VAL A 457 6.48 -28.64 -30.38
C VAL A 457 7.78 -29.18 -29.80
N GLU A 458 8.13 -30.41 -30.18
CA GLU A 458 9.33 -31.09 -29.71
C GLU A 458 10.20 -31.55 -30.86
N GLN A 459 11.52 -31.44 -30.68
CA GLN A 459 12.46 -32.11 -31.58
C GLN A 459 12.62 -33.57 -31.18
N GLN A 460 12.35 -34.48 -32.11
CA GLN A 460 12.55 -35.93 -31.99
C GLN A 460 13.44 -36.41 -33.14
N ASP A 461 14.72 -36.68 -32.85
CA ASP A 461 15.75 -37.02 -33.83
C ASP A 461 15.83 -35.98 -34.97
N ASP A 462 15.64 -36.42 -36.23
CA ASP A 462 15.66 -35.59 -37.44
C ASP A 462 14.29 -34.92 -37.76
N PHE A 463 13.33 -34.97 -36.83
CA PHE A 463 11.97 -34.49 -37.04
C PHE A 463 11.50 -33.55 -35.92
N LEU A 464 10.62 -32.62 -36.27
CA LEU A 464 9.77 -31.89 -35.35
C LEU A 464 8.46 -32.66 -35.17
N TYR A 465 8.06 -32.84 -33.92
CA TYR A 465 6.79 -33.42 -33.52
C TYR A 465 5.89 -32.33 -32.95
N ILE A 466 4.71 -32.16 -33.55
CA ILE A 466 3.75 -31.10 -33.20
C ILE A 466 2.42 -31.76 -32.82
N ALA A 467 1.97 -31.57 -31.59
CA ALA A 467 0.71 -32.14 -31.10
C ALA A 467 0.08 -31.24 -30.04
N PHE A 468 -1.21 -31.41 -29.77
CA PHE A 468 -1.82 -30.79 -28.59
C PHE A 468 -1.30 -31.47 -27.32
N THR A 469 -1.11 -30.71 -26.24
CA THR A 469 -0.65 -31.25 -24.94
C THR A 469 -1.68 -32.21 -24.32
N LYS A 470 -2.97 -31.94 -24.55
CA LYS A 470 -4.11 -32.79 -24.17
C LYS A 470 -5.13 -32.84 -25.30
N ASP A 471 -5.87 -33.93 -25.38
CA ASP A 471 -6.95 -34.07 -26.37
C ASP A 471 -8.02 -32.99 -26.13
N ILE A 472 -8.41 -32.30 -27.20
CA ILE A 472 -9.48 -31.30 -27.20
C ILE A 472 -10.85 -31.95 -27.43
N GLY A 473 -10.92 -33.24 -27.75
CA GLY A 473 -12.16 -33.98 -27.95
C GLY A 473 -12.97 -33.49 -29.17
N GLU A 474 -14.24 -33.89 -29.26
CA GLU A 474 -15.13 -33.55 -30.40
C GLU A 474 -16.14 -32.43 -30.11
N GLY A 475 -16.31 -32.02 -28.85
CA GLY A 475 -17.24 -30.94 -28.46
C GLY A 475 -16.62 -29.54 -28.43
N ASN A 476 -17.43 -28.48 -28.24
CA ASN A 476 -16.92 -27.11 -28.21
C ASN A 476 -16.30 -26.71 -26.85
N VAL A 477 -16.38 -27.59 -25.85
CA VAL A 477 -15.80 -27.40 -24.52
C VAL A 477 -15.11 -28.68 -24.08
N ALA A 478 -13.89 -28.54 -23.57
CA ALA A 478 -13.16 -29.61 -22.90
C ALA A 478 -12.89 -29.24 -21.43
N VAL A 479 -12.72 -30.26 -20.58
CA VAL A 479 -12.33 -30.06 -19.17
C VAL A 479 -11.03 -30.78 -18.92
N TRP A 480 -10.03 -30.04 -18.44
CA TRP A 480 -8.75 -30.60 -18.06
C TRP A 480 -8.58 -30.54 -16.55
N GLN A 481 -8.37 -31.71 -15.94
CA GLN A 481 -8.01 -31.79 -14.53
C GLN A 481 -6.53 -31.39 -14.36
N GLU A 482 -6.27 -30.31 -13.62
CA GLU A 482 -4.91 -29.90 -13.22
C GLU A 482 -4.52 -30.56 -11.90
N THR A 483 -5.44 -30.53 -10.92
CA THR A 483 -5.27 -31.19 -9.62
C THR A 483 -6.58 -31.88 -9.22
N PRO A 484 -6.61 -32.68 -8.13
CA PRO A 484 -7.86 -33.24 -7.62
C PRO A 484 -8.96 -32.21 -7.28
N VAL A 485 -8.62 -30.93 -7.13
CA VAL A 485 -9.53 -29.84 -6.75
C VAL A 485 -9.51 -28.63 -7.70
N ARG A 486 -8.81 -28.72 -8.85
CA ARG A 486 -8.71 -27.64 -9.83
C ARG A 486 -8.92 -28.16 -11.24
N PHE A 487 -9.87 -27.56 -11.96
CA PHE A 487 -10.24 -27.94 -13.32
C PHE A 487 -10.20 -26.72 -14.25
N LYS A 488 -9.55 -26.88 -15.40
CA LYS A 488 -9.56 -25.91 -16.50
C LYS A 488 -10.71 -26.22 -17.45
N VAL A 489 -11.56 -25.24 -17.72
CA VAL A 489 -12.60 -25.29 -18.76
C VAL A 489 -12.04 -24.61 -20.01
N ILE A 490 -11.86 -25.40 -21.06
CA ILE A 490 -11.25 -25.00 -22.32
C ILE A 490 -12.33 -24.79 -23.36
N ARG A 491 -12.45 -23.57 -23.91
CA ARG A 491 -13.32 -23.30 -25.06
C ARG A 491 -12.59 -23.61 -26.36
N ILE A 492 -13.23 -24.37 -27.23
CA ILE A 492 -12.67 -24.82 -28.50
C ILE A 492 -13.44 -24.13 -29.62
N ASP A 493 -12.72 -23.48 -30.54
CA ASP A 493 -13.28 -22.74 -31.65
C ASP A 493 -12.88 -23.39 -32.99
N ASP A 494 -13.32 -22.81 -34.10
CA ASP A 494 -13.02 -23.31 -35.44
C ASP A 494 -11.51 -23.25 -35.77
N ASN A 495 -10.75 -22.32 -35.19
CA ASN A 495 -9.30 -22.24 -35.40
C ASN A 495 -8.60 -23.42 -34.71
N HIS A 496 -8.96 -23.70 -33.46
CA HIS A 496 -8.48 -24.88 -32.72
C HIS A 496 -8.80 -26.17 -33.48
N ARG A 497 -10.02 -26.29 -34.04
CA ARG A 497 -10.43 -27.44 -34.86
C ARG A 497 -9.60 -27.59 -36.13
N ARG A 498 -9.27 -26.50 -36.81
CA ARG A 498 -8.40 -26.52 -38.00
C ARG A 498 -6.98 -26.98 -37.64
N VAL A 499 -6.41 -26.46 -36.56
CA VAL A 499 -5.08 -26.88 -36.08
C VAL A 499 -5.08 -28.36 -35.71
N ALA A 500 -6.13 -28.85 -35.03
CA ALA A 500 -6.29 -30.27 -34.71
C ALA A 500 -6.47 -31.15 -35.97
N GLY A 501 -7.15 -30.65 -37.00
CA GLY A 501 -7.28 -31.34 -38.29
C GLY A 501 -5.97 -31.45 -39.06
N ILE A 502 -5.11 -30.43 -38.97
CA ILE A 502 -3.77 -30.42 -39.60
C ILE A 502 -2.78 -31.30 -38.82
N THR A 503 -2.78 -31.18 -37.49
CA THR A 503 -1.85 -31.93 -36.62
C THR A 503 -2.25 -33.40 -36.51
N GLY A 504 -3.55 -33.70 -36.53
CA GLY A 504 -4.08 -35.04 -36.36
C GLY A 504 -3.91 -35.58 -34.93
N ARG A 505 -4.69 -36.61 -34.58
CA ARG A 505 -4.67 -37.21 -33.23
C ARG A 505 -3.34 -37.83 -32.80
N LYS A 506 -2.48 -38.18 -33.78
CA LYS A 506 -1.15 -38.78 -33.54
C LYS A 506 -0.02 -37.75 -33.60
N GLY A 507 -0.35 -36.47 -33.71
CA GLY A 507 0.62 -35.41 -33.96
C GLY A 507 1.16 -35.40 -35.39
N LEU A 508 1.68 -34.25 -35.79
CA LEU A 508 2.29 -34.01 -37.08
C LEU A 508 3.81 -34.15 -36.95
N ARG A 509 4.40 -34.93 -37.86
CA ARG A 509 5.86 -35.08 -37.97
C ARG A 509 6.37 -34.34 -39.20
N VAL A 510 7.28 -33.40 -38.99
CA VAL A 510 7.88 -32.60 -40.06
C VAL A 510 9.40 -32.76 -40.03
N PRO A 511 10.10 -32.99 -41.16
CA PRO A 511 11.56 -33.06 -41.18
C PRO A 511 12.19 -31.74 -40.71
N LEU A 512 13.31 -31.81 -39.97
CA LEU A 512 14.05 -30.63 -39.49
C LEU A 512 14.45 -29.67 -40.61
N SER A 513 14.67 -30.15 -41.83
CA SER A 513 14.96 -29.31 -43.00
C SER A 513 13.87 -28.29 -43.32
N ALA A 514 12.65 -28.49 -42.83
CA ALA A 514 11.52 -27.57 -42.96
C ALA A 514 11.21 -26.77 -41.68
N SER A 515 12.08 -26.85 -40.65
CA SER A 515 11.88 -26.22 -39.33
C SER A 515 11.54 -24.73 -39.40
N ARG A 516 12.23 -23.96 -40.25
CA ARG A 516 11.96 -22.53 -40.42
C ARG A 516 10.52 -22.23 -40.87
N GLN A 517 9.98 -23.02 -41.81
CA GLN A 517 8.61 -22.82 -42.31
C GLN A 517 7.57 -23.20 -41.25
N VAL A 518 7.90 -24.19 -40.41
CA VAL A 518 7.06 -24.62 -39.29
C VAL A 518 7.03 -23.57 -38.19
N LEU A 519 8.18 -23.01 -37.82
CA LEU A 519 8.28 -21.94 -36.81
C LEU A 519 7.56 -20.65 -37.26
N ASP A 520 7.69 -20.26 -38.53
CA ASP A 520 6.94 -19.12 -39.09
C ASP A 520 5.41 -19.34 -39.05
N ALA A 521 4.96 -20.59 -39.23
CA ALA A 521 3.55 -20.95 -39.12
C ALA A 521 3.07 -20.98 -37.65
N ILE A 522 3.92 -21.48 -36.74
CA ILE A 522 3.66 -21.51 -35.29
C ILE A 522 3.55 -20.08 -34.73
N GLY A 523 4.39 -19.14 -35.17
CA GLY A 523 4.29 -17.74 -34.73
C GLY A 523 2.93 -17.10 -35.04
N LYS A 524 2.26 -17.53 -36.12
CA LYS A 524 0.89 -17.10 -36.44
C LYS A 524 -0.19 -17.81 -35.62
N ILE A 525 0.10 -19.01 -35.13
CA ILE A 525 -0.79 -19.78 -34.25
C ILE A 525 -0.71 -19.24 -32.81
N ALA A 526 0.47 -18.79 -32.38
CA ALA A 526 0.71 -18.21 -31.06
C ALA A 526 -0.14 -16.96 -30.74
N SER A 527 -0.77 -16.32 -31.74
CA SER A 527 -1.65 -15.18 -31.52
C SER A 527 -3.04 -15.55 -30.97
N PHE A 528 -3.41 -16.84 -30.98
CA PHE A 528 -4.73 -17.30 -30.51
C PHE A 528 -4.70 -18.59 -29.68
N MET A 529 -3.52 -19.17 -29.43
CA MET A 529 -3.33 -20.31 -28.52
C MET A 529 -1.89 -20.40 -28.03
N THR A 530 -1.68 -20.84 -26.79
CA THR A 530 -0.35 -21.09 -26.24
C THR A 530 0.38 -22.21 -26.97
N VAL A 531 1.65 -21.96 -27.33
CA VAL A 531 2.55 -22.95 -27.93
C VAL A 531 3.81 -23.11 -27.08
N HIS A 532 4.03 -24.34 -26.62
CA HIS A 532 5.25 -24.75 -25.93
C HIS A 532 6.23 -25.33 -26.94
N SER A 533 7.45 -24.80 -27.02
CA SER A 533 8.50 -25.30 -27.92
C SER A 533 9.76 -25.65 -27.13
N SER A 534 10.25 -26.88 -27.28
CA SER A 534 11.57 -27.30 -26.78
C SER A 534 12.69 -27.13 -27.82
N VAL A 535 12.34 -26.75 -29.04
CA VAL A 535 13.31 -26.44 -30.09
C VAL A 535 13.82 -25.03 -29.84
N GLY A 536 15.15 -24.88 -29.74
CA GLY A 536 15.80 -23.58 -29.73
C GLY A 536 15.48 -22.86 -31.03
N VAL A 537 14.39 -22.07 -31.02
CA VAL A 537 14.20 -21.00 -31.99
C VAL A 537 15.45 -20.16 -31.88
N ASP A 538 16.13 -19.82 -32.99
CA ASP A 538 17.27 -18.90 -32.96
C ASP A 538 16.83 -17.59 -32.27
N ILE A 539 17.08 -17.51 -30.95
CA ILE A 539 16.69 -16.43 -30.05
C ILE A 539 17.37 -15.11 -30.47
N GLU A 540 18.35 -15.18 -31.37
CA GLU A 540 19.04 -14.02 -31.92
C GLU A 540 18.16 -13.12 -32.82
N ASN A 541 16.98 -13.56 -33.28
CA ASN A 541 16.15 -12.79 -34.23
C ASN A 541 14.67 -12.61 -33.83
N GLN A 542 14.28 -12.89 -32.59
CA GLN A 542 12.96 -12.52 -32.06
C GLN A 542 13.13 -11.93 -30.66
N ASP A 543 12.41 -10.84 -30.35
CA ASP A 543 12.30 -10.22 -29.02
C ASP A 543 11.67 -11.22 -28.02
N VAL A 544 12.43 -12.23 -27.60
CA VAL A 544 12.02 -13.22 -26.61
C VAL A 544 12.71 -12.89 -25.29
N GLU A 545 11.92 -12.59 -24.28
CA GLU A 545 12.41 -12.30 -22.93
C GLU A 545 12.88 -13.61 -22.26
N LEU A 546 14.16 -13.66 -21.89
CA LEU A 546 14.69 -14.72 -21.05
C LEU A 546 14.32 -14.42 -19.59
N VAL A 547 13.42 -15.20 -19.02
CA VAL A 547 12.98 -15.08 -17.63
C VAL A 547 13.63 -16.21 -16.80
N GLU A 548 14.24 -15.85 -15.67
CA GLU A 548 14.77 -16.83 -14.72
C GLU A 548 13.62 -17.59 -14.06
N ALA A 549 13.69 -18.93 -14.04
CA ALA A 549 12.64 -19.76 -13.49
C ALA A 549 12.52 -19.56 -11.97
N ASP A 550 11.31 -19.34 -11.46
CA ASP A 550 11.07 -19.20 -10.03
C ASP A 550 11.23 -20.56 -9.32
N PRO A 551 12.23 -20.74 -8.42
CA PRO A 551 12.45 -22.00 -7.72
C PRO A 551 11.53 -22.17 -6.50
N THR A 552 10.60 -21.25 -6.26
CA THR A 552 9.74 -21.24 -5.07
C THR A 552 8.84 -22.48 -5.03
N ILE A 553 8.97 -23.27 -3.97
CA ILE A 553 8.12 -24.43 -3.73
C ILE A 553 6.77 -23.95 -3.19
N HIS A 554 5.70 -24.24 -3.92
CA HIS A 554 4.32 -24.00 -3.49
C HIS A 554 3.76 -25.25 -2.81
N LEU A 555 3.34 -25.08 -1.56
CA LEU A 555 2.77 -26.15 -0.74
C LEU A 555 1.25 -26.05 -0.76
N HIS A 556 0.60 -27.04 -1.38
CA HIS A 556 -0.85 -27.15 -1.37
C HIS A 556 -1.30 -27.93 -0.14
N PHE A 557 -2.01 -27.25 0.78
CA PHE A 557 -2.60 -27.85 1.97
C PHE A 557 -4.05 -28.24 1.70
N ILE A 558 -4.31 -29.54 1.58
CA ILE A 558 -5.65 -30.07 1.40
C ILE A 558 -6.17 -30.58 2.75
N PRO A 559 -7.24 -30.01 3.32
CA PRO A 559 -7.86 -30.55 4.52
C PRO A 559 -8.34 -31.99 4.26
N TYR A 560 -7.86 -32.94 5.06
CA TYR A 560 -8.18 -34.35 4.93
C TYR A 560 -8.59 -34.93 6.29
N GLY A 561 -9.90 -35.05 6.51
CA GLY A 561 -10.46 -35.53 7.78
C GLY A 561 -10.13 -34.57 8.94
N SER A 562 -9.35 -35.04 9.91
CA SER A 562 -8.85 -34.25 11.05
C SER A 562 -7.42 -33.75 10.87
N GLY A 563 -6.82 -33.90 9.68
CA GLY A 563 -5.46 -33.46 9.37
C GLY A 563 -5.35 -32.82 7.99
N PHE A 564 -4.13 -32.73 7.46
CA PHE A 564 -3.84 -32.16 6.14
C PHE A 564 -3.07 -33.15 5.28
N ARG A 565 -3.38 -33.17 3.98
CA ARG A 565 -2.51 -33.73 2.94
C ARG A 565 -1.73 -32.59 2.31
N LEU A 566 -0.44 -32.80 2.13
CA LEU A 566 0.47 -31.81 1.56
C LEU A 566 0.98 -32.31 0.21
N GLU A 567 0.85 -31.46 -0.80
CA GLU A 567 1.41 -31.66 -2.14
C GLU A 567 2.35 -30.49 -2.45
N MET A 568 3.51 -30.77 -3.05
CA MET A 568 4.55 -29.76 -3.33
C MET A 568 4.64 -29.56 -4.85
N PHE A 569 4.56 -28.33 -5.29
CA PHE A 569 4.65 -27.93 -6.70
C PHE A 569 5.70 -26.83 -6.86
N VAL A 570 6.21 -26.65 -8.07
CA VAL A 570 7.05 -25.50 -8.46
C VAL A 570 6.36 -24.88 -9.66
N GLN A 571 6.16 -23.57 -9.65
CA GLN A 571 5.60 -22.84 -10.78
C GLN A 571 6.73 -22.02 -11.43
N PRO A 572 7.35 -22.51 -12.51
CA PRO A 572 8.55 -21.88 -13.06
C PRO A 572 8.33 -20.45 -13.58
N PHE A 573 7.08 -20.11 -13.93
CA PHE A 573 6.69 -18.78 -14.42
C PHE A 573 5.69 -18.12 -13.47
N PRO A 574 5.99 -16.92 -12.93
CA PRO A 574 5.10 -16.20 -12.01
C PRO A 574 3.73 -15.88 -12.60
N GLN A 575 3.65 -15.68 -13.92
CA GLN A 575 2.42 -15.39 -14.66
C GLN A 575 2.43 -16.12 -16.00
N GLY A 576 1.47 -17.02 -16.24
CA GLY A 576 1.34 -17.74 -17.51
C GLY A 576 2.46 -18.76 -17.76
N GLY A 577 2.11 -20.05 -17.70
CA GLY A 577 3.05 -21.15 -17.93
C GLY A 577 2.49 -22.47 -17.39
N PRO A 578 3.06 -23.62 -17.79
CA PRO A 578 2.62 -24.92 -17.27
C PRO A 578 3.01 -25.08 -15.79
N TYR A 579 2.15 -25.77 -15.03
CA TYR A 579 2.35 -26.16 -13.63
C TYR A 579 3.08 -27.51 -13.50
#